data_AF-A0A0D0WUM7-F1
#
_entry.id   AF-A0A0D0WUM7-F1
#
_cell.length_a   1.000
_cell.length_b   1.000
_cell.length_c   1.000
_cell.angle_alpha   90.00
_cell.angle_beta   90.00
_cell.angle_gamma   90.00
#
_symmetry.space_group_name_H-M   'P 1'
#
loop_
_entity.id
_entity.type
_entity.pdbx_description
1 polymer ?
#
loop_
_entity_poly.entity_id
_entity_poly.type
_entity_poly.pdbx_seq_one_letter_code
_entity_poly.pdbx_strand_id
1 'polypeptide(L)'
;MRLPRSSAGWTIAVFGVLALLMGALGLLWPEAQLRMLGFEVPQSRAAGDYTGTFLTASAMASFNMGVYYLLATATEWRAFYRFTVVFRLVTFTVFTIVVLADVAPGRFFMVALWEGLGAVATAVALHLDARRAAAAPDAAEPGRRVPAAADSGRPAAASADGASRSAGADR
;
A
#
# COMPACT_ATOMS: atom_id res chain seq x y z
N MET A 1 16.17 6.64 -0.92
CA MET A 1 14.96 5.83 -0.66
C MET A 1 15.09 4.53 -1.44
N ARG A 2 14.53 3.40 -0.97
CA ARG A 2 14.47 2.16 -1.77
C ARG A 2 13.37 2.30 -2.81
N LEU A 3 13.66 1.91 -4.06
CA LEU A 3 12.67 1.94 -5.15
C LEU A 3 11.56 0.90 -4.92
N PRO A 4 10.31 1.16 -5.37
CA PRO A 4 9.23 0.19 -5.26
C PRO A 4 9.56 -1.08 -6.03
N ARG A 5 9.27 -2.25 -5.44
CA ARG A 5 9.51 -3.57 -6.02
C ARG A 5 8.27 -4.16 -6.68
N SER A 6 7.08 -3.72 -6.26
CA SER A 6 5.80 -4.16 -6.83
C SER A 6 5.23 -3.13 -7.81
N SER A 7 4.41 -3.58 -8.78
CA SER A 7 3.73 -2.65 -9.68
C SER A 7 2.66 -1.82 -8.95
N ALA A 8 2.03 -2.40 -7.92
CA ALA A 8 1.16 -1.67 -7.01
C ALA A 8 1.93 -0.61 -6.20
N GLY A 9 3.14 -0.92 -5.73
CA GLY A 9 4.01 0.04 -5.06
C GLY A 9 4.35 1.25 -5.94
N TRP A 10 4.54 1.06 -7.25
CA TRP A 10 4.73 2.16 -8.19
C TRP A 10 3.49 3.06 -8.35
N THR A 11 2.27 2.52 -8.38
CA THR A 11 1.06 3.37 -8.45
C THR A 11 0.92 4.22 -7.18
N ILE A 12 1.14 3.62 -6.00
CA ILE A 12 1.10 4.34 -4.72
C ILE A 12 2.24 5.35 -4.59
N ALA A 13 3.44 5.05 -5.09
CA ALA A 13 4.56 5.99 -5.13
C ALA A 13 4.21 7.26 -5.92
N VAL A 14 3.67 7.11 -7.14
CA VAL A 14 3.30 8.25 -8.00
C VAL A 14 2.24 9.10 -7.32
N PHE A 15 1.19 8.49 -6.76
CA PHE A 15 0.19 9.24 -6.00
C PHE A 15 0.77 9.91 -4.75
N GLY A 16 1.70 9.26 -4.05
CA GLY A 16 2.36 9.80 -2.87
C GLY A 16 3.22 11.02 -3.19
N VAL A 17 4.03 10.96 -4.26
CA VAL A 17 4.80 12.10 -4.75
C VAL A 17 3.89 13.25 -5.17
N LEU A 18 2.84 12.99 -5.96
CA LEU A 18 1.92 14.03 -6.41
C LEU A 18 1.19 14.71 -5.25
N ALA A 19 0.70 13.93 -4.27
CA ALA A 19 0.04 14.47 -3.08
C ALA A 19 1.01 15.28 -2.20
N LEU A 20 2.25 14.80 -2.02
CA LEU A 20 3.29 15.50 -1.27
C LEU A 20 3.64 16.84 -1.92
N LEU A 21 3.86 16.86 -3.25
CA LEU A 21 4.22 18.06 -4.00
C LEU A 21 3.06 19.07 -4.04
N MET A 22 1.82 18.62 -4.25
CA MET A 22 0.65 19.49 -4.23
C MET A 22 0.33 20.01 -2.82
N GLY A 23 0.57 19.21 -1.78
CA GLY A 23 0.47 19.66 -0.39
C GLY A 23 1.53 20.71 -0.06
N ALA A 24 2.79 20.47 -0.44
CA ALA A 24 3.87 21.43 -0.25
C ALA A 24 3.63 22.74 -1.03
N LEU A 25 3.15 22.66 -2.28
CA LEU A 25 2.77 23.82 -3.08
C LEU A 25 1.66 24.64 -2.40
N GLY A 26 0.64 24.00 -1.85
CA GLY A 26 -0.45 24.69 -1.14
C GLY A 26 0.00 25.36 0.17
N LEU A 27 0.96 24.77 0.88
CA LEU A 27 1.52 25.32 2.11
C LEU A 27 2.50 26.48 1.86
N LEU A 28 3.28 26.42 0.78
CA LEU A 28 4.30 27.43 0.43
C LEU A 28 3.73 28.58 -0.41
N TRP A 29 2.84 28.28 -1.36
CA TRP A 29 2.26 29.23 -2.31
C TRP A 29 0.75 29.00 -2.49
N PRO A 30 -0.07 29.23 -1.45
CA PRO A 30 -1.52 29.02 -1.50
C PRO A 30 -2.21 29.76 -2.66
N GLU A 31 -1.78 30.97 -2.99
CA GLU A 31 -2.32 31.74 -4.12
C GLU A 31 -2.05 31.07 -5.48
N ALA A 32 -0.88 30.45 -5.66
CA ALA A 32 -0.56 29.73 -6.89
C ALA A 32 -1.47 28.50 -7.03
N GLN A 33 -1.72 27.79 -5.94
CA GLN A 33 -2.64 26.66 -5.93
C GLN A 33 -4.10 27.09 -6.22
N LEU A 34 -4.57 28.22 -5.67
CA LEU A 34 -5.89 28.77 -6.01
C LEU A 34 -6.02 29.08 -7.51
N ARG A 35 -5.02 29.75 -8.09
CA ARG A 35 -5.00 30.07 -9.53
C ARG A 35 -4.97 28.82 -10.40
N MET A 36 -4.21 27.78 -10.01
CA MET A 36 -4.19 26.48 -10.71
C MET A 36 -5.54 25.75 -10.66
N LEU A 37 -6.30 25.92 -9.58
CA LEU A 37 -7.66 25.38 -9.43
C LEU A 37 -8.73 26.24 -10.15
N GLY A 38 -8.33 27.37 -10.76
CA GLY A 38 -9.25 28.30 -11.43
C GLY A 38 -10.05 29.19 -10.47
N PHE A 39 -9.58 29.37 -9.23
CA PHE A 39 -10.16 30.31 -8.27
C PHE A 39 -9.47 31.67 -8.36
N GLU A 40 -10.27 32.73 -8.19
CA GLU A 40 -9.76 34.09 -8.02
C GLU A 40 -9.04 34.23 -6.67
N VAL A 41 -8.05 35.12 -6.63
CA VAL A 41 -7.31 35.48 -5.42
C VAL A 41 -7.68 36.91 -5.03
N PRO A 42 -8.55 37.12 -4.03
CA PRO A 42 -9.01 38.45 -3.65
C PRO A 42 -7.85 39.32 -3.12
N GLN A 43 -7.80 40.59 -3.55
CA GLN A 43 -6.87 41.58 -2.99
C GLN A 43 -7.17 41.91 -1.53
N SER A 44 -8.44 41.82 -1.13
CA SER A 44 -8.90 41.91 0.26
C SER A 44 -9.90 40.79 0.53
N ARG A 45 -9.85 40.21 1.74
CA ARG A 45 -10.76 39.16 2.19
C ARG A 45 -11.82 39.77 3.12
N ALA A 46 -13.08 39.42 2.89
CA ALA A 46 -14.17 39.81 3.80
C ALA A 46 -14.06 39.07 5.13
N ALA A 47 -14.64 39.64 6.20
CA ALA A 47 -14.79 38.92 7.46
C ALA A 47 -15.64 37.66 7.23
N GLY A 48 -15.09 36.49 7.58
CA GLY A 48 -15.72 35.19 7.32
C GLY A 48 -15.21 34.45 6.08
N ASP A 49 -14.31 35.03 5.26
CA ASP A 49 -13.62 34.27 4.21
C ASP A 49 -12.55 33.33 4.82
N TYR A 50 -12.95 32.10 5.08
CA TYR A 50 -12.08 31.02 5.56
C TYR A 50 -11.41 30.23 4.42
N THR A 51 -11.50 30.66 3.15
CA THR A 51 -10.93 29.93 2.00
C THR A 51 -9.43 29.66 2.19
N GLY A 52 -8.67 30.63 2.72
CA GLY A 52 -7.26 30.45 3.05
C GLY A 52 -7.03 29.38 4.13
N THR A 53 -7.85 29.36 5.19
CA THR A 53 -7.79 28.35 6.26
C THR A 53 -8.12 26.95 5.76
N PHE A 54 -9.20 26.81 4.97
CA PHE A 54 -9.56 25.53 4.36
C PHE A 54 -8.50 25.04 3.38
N LEU A 55 -7.94 25.92 2.55
CA LEU A 55 -6.87 25.57 1.63
C LEU A 55 -5.61 25.07 2.38
N THR A 56 -5.15 25.78 3.41
CA THR A 56 -4.00 25.35 4.22
C THR A 56 -4.27 24.00 4.90
N ALA A 57 -5.47 23.77 5.42
CA ALA A 57 -5.86 22.49 6.00
C ALA A 57 -5.88 21.36 4.96
N SER A 58 -6.44 21.60 3.77
CA SER A 58 -6.44 20.65 2.65
C SER A 58 -5.03 20.36 2.12
N ALA A 59 -4.17 21.38 2.04
CA ALA A 59 -2.78 21.24 1.63
C ALA A 59 -1.98 20.40 2.63
N MET A 60 -2.17 20.64 3.94
CA MET A 60 -1.55 19.83 5.00
C MET A 60 -2.04 18.38 4.98
N ALA A 61 -3.34 18.15 4.74
CA ALA A 61 -3.90 16.81 4.58
C ALA A 61 -3.31 16.07 3.37
N SER A 62 -3.18 16.76 2.23
CA SER A 62 -2.53 16.22 1.02
C SER A 62 -1.06 15.88 1.25
N PHE A 63 -0.31 16.77 1.94
CA PHE A 63 1.08 16.55 2.31
C PHE A 63 1.24 15.30 3.19
N ASN A 64 0.43 15.18 4.25
CA ASN A 64 0.44 14.01 5.15
C ASN A 64 0.11 12.71 4.40
N MET A 65 -0.90 12.71 3.53
CA MET A 65 -1.24 11.55 2.70
C MET A 65 -0.09 11.18 1.75
N GLY A 66 0.62 12.16 1.20
CA GLY A 66 1.85 11.96 0.43
C GLY A 66 2.92 11.23 1.23
N VAL A 67 3.21 11.68 2.46
CA VAL A 67 4.16 11.01 3.37
C VAL A 67 3.72 9.58 3.69
N TYR A 68 2.44 9.35 4.01
CA TYR A 68 1.92 8.01 4.32
C TYR A 68 2.03 7.05 3.14
N TYR A 69 1.73 7.52 1.91
CA TYR A 69 1.83 6.71 0.70
C TYR A 69 3.29 6.35 0.39
N LEU A 70 4.22 7.30 0.54
CA LEU A 70 5.65 7.05 0.36
C LEU A 70 6.23 6.10 1.42
N LEU A 71 5.80 6.23 2.68
CA LEU A 71 6.19 5.32 3.75
C LEU A 71 5.67 3.90 3.50
N ALA A 72 4.37 3.75 3.17
CA ALA A 72 3.77 2.47 2.82
C ALA A 72 4.41 1.84 1.58
N THR A 73 4.89 2.65 0.65
CA THR A 73 5.67 2.18 -0.51
C THR A 73 7.04 1.67 -0.09
N ALA A 74 7.77 2.43 0.74
CA ALA A 74 9.10 2.06 1.22
C ALA A 74 9.10 0.78 2.08
N THR A 75 7.99 0.45 2.73
CA THR A 75 7.79 -0.77 3.53
C THR A 75 7.05 -1.89 2.79
N GLU A 76 6.66 -1.70 1.52
CA GLU A 76 5.82 -2.62 0.73
C GLU A 76 4.55 -3.09 1.47
N TRP A 77 3.85 -2.16 2.14
CA TRP A 77 2.69 -2.48 2.97
C TRP A 77 1.43 -2.78 2.13
N ARG A 78 1.36 -3.98 1.56
CA ARG A 78 0.30 -4.39 0.61
C ARG A 78 -1.13 -4.30 1.17
N ALA A 79 -1.32 -4.38 2.49
CA ALA A 79 -2.62 -4.18 3.12
C ALA A 79 -3.07 -2.71 3.03
N PHE A 80 -2.15 -1.76 3.18
CA PHE A 80 -2.40 -0.33 2.97
C PHE A 80 -2.79 -0.05 1.51
N TYR A 81 -2.12 -0.67 0.53
CA TYR A 81 -2.47 -0.48 -0.89
C TYR A 81 -3.91 -0.93 -1.20
N ARG A 82 -4.35 -2.06 -0.61
CA ARG A 82 -5.75 -2.54 -0.72
C ARG A 82 -6.73 -1.55 -0.08
N PHE A 83 -6.38 -1.01 1.09
CA PHE A 83 -7.17 0.02 1.76
C PHE A 83 -7.26 1.32 0.93
N THR A 84 -6.17 1.73 0.26
CA THR A 84 -6.18 2.85 -0.68
C THR A 84 -7.20 2.66 -1.80
N VAL A 85 -7.34 1.45 -2.38
CA VAL A 85 -8.37 1.20 -3.40
C VAL A 85 -9.76 1.46 -2.85
N VAL A 86 -10.08 0.95 -1.66
CA VAL A 86 -11.40 1.18 -1.02
C VAL A 86 -11.64 2.67 -0.77
N PHE A 87 -10.67 3.37 -0.18
CA PHE A 87 -10.82 4.80 0.11
C PHE A 87 -10.95 5.65 -1.17
N ARG A 88 -10.25 5.29 -2.25
CA ARG A 88 -10.38 5.94 -3.56
C ARG A 88 -11.74 5.72 -4.23
N LEU A 89 -12.38 4.57 -3.99
CA LEU A 89 -13.76 4.34 -4.44
C LEU A 89 -14.76 5.15 -3.60
N VAL A 90 -14.49 5.37 -2.31
CA VAL A 90 -15.27 6.29 -1.47
C VAL A 90 -15.12 7.73 -1.94
N THR A 91 -13.91 8.24 -2.22
CA THR A 91 -13.71 9.61 -2.74
C THR A 91 -14.35 9.80 -4.12
N PHE A 92 -14.22 8.84 -5.04
CA PHE A 92 -14.95 8.82 -6.32
C PHE A 92 -16.46 8.94 -6.11
N THR A 93 -17.02 8.13 -5.20
CA THR A 93 -18.47 8.09 -4.91
C THR A 93 -18.94 9.42 -4.33
N VAL A 94 -18.25 9.94 -3.31
CA VAL A 94 -18.59 11.22 -2.67
C VAL A 94 -18.51 12.38 -3.67
N PHE A 95 -17.41 12.51 -4.42
CA PHE A 95 -17.28 13.60 -5.40
C PHE A 95 -18.29 13.49 -6.54
N THR A 96 -18.66 12.27 -6.95
CA THR A 96 -19.77 12.06 -7.91
C THR A 96 -21.10 12.53 -7.34
N ILE A 97 -21.45 12.15 -6.11
CA ILE A 97 -22.70 12.56 -5.45
C ILE A 97 -22.77 14.09 -5.28
N VAL A 98 -21.70 14.71 -4.81
CA VAL A 98 -21.65 16.17 -4.54
C VAL A 98 -21.80 16.98 -5.85
N VAL A 99 -21.33 16.45 -6.99
CA VAL A 99 -21.59 17.06 -8.32
C VAL A 99 -23.02 16.79 -8.79
N LEU A 100 -23.53 15.56 -8.68
CA LEU A 100 -24.90 15.21 -9.09
C LEU A 100 -25.99 15.89 -8.24
N ALA A 101 -25.65 16.38 -7.06
CA ALA A 101 -26.51 17.14 -6.16
C ALA A 101 -26.35 18.68 -6.32
N ASP A 102 -25.65 19.15 -7.36
CA ASP A 102 -25.35 20.57 -7.63
C ASP A 102 -24.64 21.33 -6.49
N VAL A 103 -24.03 20.61 -5.54
CA VAL A 103 -23.26 21.20 -4.43
C VAL A 103 -21.83 21.57 -4.87
N ALA A 104 -21.27 20.86 -5.86
CA ALA A 104 -19.97 21.17 -6.46
C ALA A 104 -20.08 21.42 -7.97
N PRO A 105 -19.25 22.30 -8.56
CA PRO A 105 -19.25 22.57 -10.00
C PRO A 105 -18.99 21.30 -10.82
N GLY A 106 -19.65 21.13 -11.98
CA GLY A 106 -19.50 19.95 -12.85
C GLY A 106 -18.06 19.58 -13.22
N ARG A 107 -17.15 20.57 -13.34
CA ARG A 107 -15.70 20.34 -13.53
C ARG A 107 -15.05 19.49 -12.42
N PHE A 108 -15.62 19.47 -11.22
CA PHE A 108 -15.15 18.67 -10.09
C PHE A 108 -15.36 17.16 -10.30
N PHE A 109 -16.23 16.76 -11.24
CA PHE A 109 -16.36 15.36 -11.66
C PHE A 109 -15.05 14.79 -12.25
N MET A 110 -14.17 15.65 -12.80
CA MET A 110 -12.84 15.22 -13.25
C MET A 110 -11.98 14.73 -12.08
N VAL A 111 -12.16 15.28 -10.88
CA VAL A 111 -11.49 14.81 -9.65
C VAL A 111 -12.06 13.46 -9.23
N ALA A 112 -13.38 13.26 -9.33
CA ALA A 112 -14.00 11.96 -9.10
C ALA A 112 -13.41 10.91 -10.07
N LEU A 113 -13.43 11.19 -11.38
CA LEU A 113 -12.91 10.28 -12.40
C LEU A 113 -11.43 9.93 -12.18
N TRP A 114 -10.61 10.91 -11.78
CA TRP A 114 -9.21 10.68 -11.39
C TRP A 114 -9.06 9.69 -10.23
N GLU A 115 -9.86 9.86 -9.17
CA GLU A 115 -9.87 8.95 -8.01
C GLU A 115 -10.29 7.52 -8.40
N GLY A 116 -11.32 7.40 -9.24
CA GLY A 116 -11.78 6.11 -9.78
C GLY A 116 -10.74 5.42 -10.66
N LEU A 117 -10.11 6.15 -11.59
CA LEU A 117 -9.01 5.64 -12.42
C LEU A 117 -7.82 5.20 -11.56
N GLY A 118 -7.48 5.94 -10.50
CA GLY A 118 -6.42 5.58 -9.56
C GLY A 118 -6.73 4.33 -8.73
N ALA A 119 -8.00 4.14 -8.34
CA ALA A 119 -8.48 2.92 -7.69
C ALA A 119 -8.33 1.71 -8.62
N VAL A 120 -8.79 1.82 -9.88
CA VAL A 120 -8.69 0.76 -10.89
C VAL A 120 -7.23 0.41 -11.19
N ALA A 121 -6.36 1.41 -11.42
CA ALA A 121 -4.95 1.18 -11.70
C ALA A 121 -4.24 0.43 -10.56
N THR A 122 -4.49 0.82 -9.31
CA THR A 122 -3.91 0.14 -8.13
C THR A 122 -4.48 -1.26 -7.93
N ALA A 123 -5.79 -1.45 -8.15
CA ALA A 123 -6.44 -2.77 -8.04
C ALA A 123 -5.92 -3.75 -9.09
N VAL A 124 -5.77 -3.31 -10.36
CA VAL A 124 -5.18 -4.11 -11.44
C VAL A 124 -3.73 -4.46 -11.14
N ALA A 125 -2.92 -3.49 -10.67
CA ALA A 125 -1.54 -3.73 -10.29
C ALA A 125 -1.41 -4.77 -9.15
N LEU A 126 -2.24 -4.65 -8.11
CA LEU A 126 -2.32 -5.63 -7.01
C LEU A 126 -2.68 -7.04 -7.50
N HIS A 127 -3.61 -7.15 -8.45
CA HIS A 127 -4.04 -8.42 -9.05
C HIS A 127 -2.93 -9.07 -9.90
N LEU A 128 -2.23 -8.26 -10.71
CA LEU A 128 -1.08 -8.73 -11.50
C LEU A 128 0.07 -9.19 -10.59
N ASP A 129 0.37 -8.45 -9.53
CA ASP A 129 1.41 -8.82 -8.57
C ASP A 129 1.02 -10.04 -7.71
N ALA A 130 -0.27 -10.31 -7.51
CA ALA A 130 -0.73 -11.56 -6.89
C ALA A 130 -0.58 -12.75 -7.83
N ARG A 131 -0.95 -12.60 -9.11
CA ARG A 131 -0.78 -13.64 -10.14
C ARG A 131 0.68 -14.01 -10.37
N ARG A 132 1.59 -13.02 -10.43
CA ARG A 132 3.04 -13.25 -10.53
C ARG A 132 3.59 -14.07 -9.36
N ALA A 133 3.16 -13.76 -8.13
CA ALA A 133 3.57 -14.51 -6.94
C ALA A 133 3.06 -15.96 -6.96
N ALA A 134 1.84 -16.20 -7.46
CA ALA A 134 1.25 -17.53 -7.58
C ALA A 134 1.85 -18.38 -8.72
N ALA A 135 2.52 -17.78 -9.70
CA ALA A 135 3.18 -18.48 -10.82
C ALA A 135 4.66 -18.83 -10.56
N ALA A 136 5.25 -18.31 -9.48
CA ALA A 136 6.63 -18.59 -9.07
C ALA A 136 6.91 -19.93 -8.33
N PRO A 137 5.95 -20.75 -7.85
CA PRO A 137 6.28 -21.98 -7.09
C PRO A 137 7.11 -23.04 -7.82
N ASP A 138 6.89 -23.27 -9.12
CA ASP A 138 7.40 -24.45 -9.83
C ASP A 138 8.86 -24.32 -10.31
N ALA A 139 9.50 -23.17 -10.16
CA ALA A 139 10.87 -22.93 -10.66
C ALA A 139 11.99 -23.40 -9.70
N ALA A 140 11.64 -23.98 -8.54
CA ALA A 140 12.57 -24.15 -7.42
C ALA A 140 12.56 -25.55 -6.73
N GLU A 141 12.45 -26.65 -7.49
CA GLU A 141 12.87 -27.97 -6.96
C GLU A 141 13.68 -28.89 -7.92
N PRO A 142 14.83 -28.46 -8.45
CA PRO A 142 15.81 -29.37 -9.05
C PRO A 142 16.75 -29.94 -7.96
N GLY A 143 16.27 -30.78 -7.05
CA GLY A 143 17.11 -31.17 -5.88
C GLY A 143 16.80 -32.45 -5.12
N ARG A 144 15.55 -32.94 -5.04
CA ARG A 144 15.23 -34.08 -4.16
C ARG A 144 15.52 -35.45 -4.76
N ARG A 145 16.79 -35.70 -5.12
CA ARG A 145 17.30 -37.07 -5.31
C ARG A 145 17.36 -37.76 -3.95
N VAL A 146 16.40 -38.65 -3.68
CA VAL A 146 16.55 -39.68 -2.65
C VAL A 146 17.60 -40.67 -3.16
N PRO A 147 18.75 -40.89 -2.49
CA PRO A 147 19.63 -42.00 -2.83
C PRO A 147 18.93 -43.31 -2.47
N ALA A 148 18.88 -44.24 -3.43
CA ALA A 148 18.38 -45.59 -3.17
C ALA A 148 19.28 -46.32 -2.15
N ALA A 149 18.70 -47.33 -1.49
CA ALA A 149 19.37 -48.10 -0.46
C ALA A 149 20.66 -48.78 -0.96
N ALA A 150 21.72 -48.71 -0.15
CA ALA A 150 22.85 -49.63 -0.23
C ALA A 150 22.67 -50.70 0.84
N ASP A 151 22.30 -51.90 0.40
CA ASP A 151 22.35 -53.11 1.21
C ASP A 151 23.80 -53.58 1.34
N SER A 152 24.26 -53.80 2.58
CA SER A 152 25.56 -54.42 2.84
C SER A 152 25.59 -55.15 4.18
N GLY A 153 25.04 -56.37 4.21
CA GLY A 153 25.63 -57.53 4.87
C GLY A 153 25.88 -57.51 6.39
N ARG A 154 25.12 -58.34 7.14
CA ARG A 154 25.37 -58.75 8.53
C ARG A 154 25.96 -60.19 8.54
N PRO A 155 26.93 -60.53 9.42
CA PRO A 155 26.64 -61.25 10.69
C PRO A 155 27.50 -60.72 11.88
N ALA A 156 27.08 -60.58 13.14
CA ALA A 156 26.42 -61.47 14.12
C ALA A 156 27.37 -62.27 15.06
N ALA A 157 27.53 -61.76 16.31
CA ALA A 157 27.86 -62.45 17.58
C ALA A 157 27.42 -61.48 18.72
N ALA A 158 26.64 -61.81 19.76
CA ALA A 158 26.85 -62.77 20.88
C ALA A 158 28.15 -62.49 21.67
N SER A 159 28.23 -62.38 23.01
CA SER A 159 27.28 -62.42 24.15
C SER A 159 28.04 -61.94 25.43
N ALA A 160 27.57 -61.81 26.69
CA ALA A 160 26.29 -62.04 27.40
C ALA A 160 26.27 -61.29 28.77
N ASP A 161 25.08 -61.15 29.37
CA ASP A 161 24.73 -61.08 30.83
C ASP A 161 25.34 -60.10 31.86
N GLY A 162 24.52 -59.81 32.89
CA GLY A 162 24.83 -59.07 34.12
C GLY A 162 23.81 -57.94 34.41
N ALA A 163 22.64 -58.21 35.02
CA ALA A 163 22.38 -58.16 36.48
C ALA A 163 22.89 -56.85 37.16
N SER A 164 22.12 -56.12 37.99
CA SER A 164 21.03 -56.54 38.89
C SER A 164 20.06 -55.39 39.29
N ARG A 165 19.04 -55.72 40.11
CA ARG A 165 17.93 -54.86 40.60
C ARG A 165 18.30 -54.05 41.86
N SER A 166 17.69 -52.86 42.03
CA SER A 166 17.02 -52.34 43.27
C SER A 166 16.79 -50.80 43.12
N ALA A 167 15.60 -50.21 43.27
CA ALA A 167 14.61 -50.13 44.37
C ALA A 167 14.83 -48.91 45.31
N GLY A 168 13.73 -48.23 45.71
CA GLY A 168 13.70 -46.94 46.43
C GLY A 168 13.38 -45.77 45.47
N ALA A 169 12.27 -45.03 45.52
CA ALA A 169 11.26 -44.76 46.56
C ALA A 169 11.80 -44.08 47.81
N ASP A 170 11.76 -42.73 47.85
CA ASP A 170 10.88 -41.99 48.77
C ASP A 170 10.81 -40.48 48.43
N ARG A 171 9.57 -39.96 48.45
CA ARG A 171 9.11 -38.58 48.74
C ARG A 171 9.68 -37.38 47.96
#